data_AF-A0A5B7V6A8-F1
#
_entry.id   AF-A0A5B7V6A8-F1
#
_cell.length_a   1.000
_cell.length_b   1.000
_cell.length_c   1.000
_cell.angle_alpha   90.00
_cell.angle_beta   90.00
_cell.angle_gamma   90.00
#
_symmetry.space_group_name_H-M   'P 1'
#
loop_
_entity.id
_entity.type
_entity.pdbx_description
1 polymer ?
#
loop_
_entity_poly.entity_id
_entity_poly.type
_entity_poly.pdbx_seq_one_letter_code
_entity_poly.pdbx_strand_id
1 'polypeptide(L)' 'MSTTTRTRLKGPEREETARRAAELYAQGCTIASVARQLGRSYGGTRALLLEAGVTLRARGGHRSKAAA' A
#
# COMPACT_ATOMS: atom_id res chain seq x y z
N MET A 1 16.03 5.36 17.10
CA MET A 1 15.11 4.68 16.16
C MET A 1 15.39 5.20 14.77
N SER A 2 15.88 4.36 13.86
CA SER A 2 16.36 4.78 12.53
C SER A 2 15.28 5.54 11.75
N THR A 3 15.54 6.81 11.45
CA THR A 3 14.81 7.57 10.44
C THR A 3 15.21 7.02 9.07
N THR A 4 14.63 5.88 8.70
CA THR A 4 14.82 5.29 7.37
C THR A 4 14.25 6.26 6.34
N THR A 5 15.12 7.09 5.77
CA THR A 5 14.86 7.90 4.59
C THR A 5 14.46 6.98 3.47
N ARG A 6 13.15 6.72 3.33
CA ARG A 6 12.61 5.85 2.29
C ARG A 6 12.89 6.51 0.95
N THR A 7 13.68 5.85 0.11
CA THR A 7 14.06 6.32 -1.22
C THR A 7 12.81 6.81 -1.96
N ARG A 8 12.77 8.10 -2.30
CA ARG A 8 11.66 8.66 -3.07
C ARG A 8 11.72 8.06 -4.48
N LEU A 9 10.73 7.24 -4.82
CA LEU A 9 10.50 6.82 -6.20
C LEU A 9 10.28 8.06 -7.05
N LYS A 10 11.00 8.16 -8.17
CA LYS A 10 10.89 9.29 -9.09
C LYS A 10 10.01 8.91 -10.28
N GLY A 11 9.11 9.82 -10.65
CA GLY A 11 8.31 9.81 -11.88
C GLY A 11 7.82 8.42 -12.34
N PRO A 12 8.38 7.87 -13.42
CA PRO A 12 7.85 6.68 -14.10
C PRO A 12 7.91 5.41 -13.26
N GLU A 13 8.97 5.19 -12.46
CA GLU A 13 9.09 4.02 -11.59
C GLU A 13 8.00 4.00 -10.51
N ARG A 14 7.59 5.20 -10.08
CA ARG A 14 6.52 5.36 -9.10
C ARG A 14 5.19 4.95 -9.70
N GLU A 15 4.93 5.36 -10.93
CA GLU A 15 3.70 5.09 -11.67
C GLU A 15 3.60 3.60 -12.03
N GLU A 16 4.69 2.98 -12.48
CA GLU A 16 4.77 1.54 -12.70
C GLU A 16 4.50 0.75 -11.42
N THR A 17 5.12 1.16 -10.30
CA THR A 17 4.85 0.50 -9.01
C THR A 17 3.39 0.69 -8.59
N ALA A 18 2.81 1.88 -8.81
CA ALA A 18 1.43 2.16 -8.47
C ALA A 18 0.46 1.28 -9.28
N ARG A 19 0.72 1.11 -10.58
CA ARG A 19 -0.04 0.23 -11.47
C ARG A 19 0.05 -1.23 -11.05
N ARG A 20 1.26 -1.70 -10.72
CA ARG A 20 1.47 -3.08 -10.25
C ARG A 20 0.84 -3.33 -8.88
N ALA A 21 0.86 -2.34 -7.99
CA ALA A 21 0.15 -2.41 -6.72
C ALA A 21 -1.37 -2.52 -6.95
N ALA A 22 -1.92 -1.76 -7.89
CA ALA A 22 -3.33 -1.79 -8.25
C ALA A 22 -3.76 -3.15 -8.81
N GLU A 23 -2.96 -3.75 -9.71
CA GLU A 23 -3.22 -5.08 -10.25
C GLU A 23 -3.27 -6.16 -9.16
N LEU A 24 -2.26 -6.20 -8.29
CA LEU A 24 -2.23 -7.15 -7.17
C LEU A 24 -3.42 -6.94 -6.23
N TYR A 25 -3.79 -5.69 -5.99
CA TYR A 25 -4.95 -5.36 -5.17
C TYR A 25 -6.27 -5.80 -5.82
N ALA A 26 -6.42 -5.62 -7.13
CA ALA A 26 -7.57 -6.05 -7.91
C ALA A 26 -7.72 -7.58 -7.92
N GLN A 27 -6.61 -8.33 -7.84
CA GLN A 27 -6.61 -9.79 -7.64
C GLN A 27 -7.08 -10.23 -6.23
N GLY A 28 -7.43 -9.30 -5.35
CA GLY A 28 -7.89 -9.58 -3.98
C GLY A 28 -6.78 -9.54 -2.91
N CYS A 29 -5.52 -9.29 -3.29
CA CYS A 29 -4.44 -9.19 -2.31
C CYS A 29 -4.65 -8.01 -1.35
N THR A 30 -4.34 -8.21 -0.07
CA THR A 30 -4.39 -7.14 0.95
C THR A 30 -3.27 -6.13 0.73
N ILE A 31 -3.47 -4.88 1.17
CA ILE A 31 -2.44 -3.82 1.07
C ILE A 31 -1.12 -4.29 1.72
N ALA A 32 -1.19 -5.07 2.80
CA ALA A 32 -0.01 -5.66 3.44
C ALA A 32 0.68 -6.72 2.57
N SER A 33 -0.08 -7.59 1.90
CA SER A 33 0.48 -8.58 0.96
C SER A 33 1.12 -7.89 -0.25
N VAL A 34 0.44 -6.88 -0.82
CA VAL A 34 0.97 -6.06 -1.91
C VAL A 34 2.26 -5.36 -1.49
N ALA A 35 2.29 -4.79 -0.27
CA ALA A 35 3.49 -4.15 0.27
C ALA A 35 4.65 -5.15 0.42
N ARG A 36 4.39 -6.37 0.91
CA ARG A 36 5.40 -7.44 1.02
C ARG A 36 5.93 -7.88 -0.35
N GLN A 37 5.05 -8.08 -1.33
CA GLN A 37 5.45 -8.46 -2.69
C GLN A 37 6.28 -7.39 -3.38
N LEU A 38 5.96 -6.12 -3.15
CA LEU A 38 6.72 -4.99 -3.71
C LEU A 38 7.96 -4.61 -2.88
N GLY A 39 8.20 -5.27 -1.73
CA GLY A 39 9.27 -4.90 -0.80
C GLY A 39 9.13 -3.48 -0.23
N ARG A 40 7.89 -2.98 -0.12
CA ARG A 40 7.56 -1.60 0.28
C ARG A 40 6.87 -1.57 1.64
N SER A 41 6.86 -0.39 2.24
CA SER A 41 6.10 -0.16 3.47
C SER A 41 4.61 0.00 3.18
N TYR A 42 3.77 -0.43 4.13
CA TYR A 42 2.31 -0.29 4.04
C TYR A 42 1.86 1.13 3.69
N GLY A 43 2.44 2.15 4.35
CA GLY A 43 2.10 3.55 4.11
C GLY A 43 2.47 4.02 2.69
N GLY A 44 3.62 3.58 2.18
CA GLY A 44 4.03 3.88 0.81
C GLY A 44 3.13 3.19 -0.22
N THR A 45 2.82 1.91 -0.02
CA THR A 45 1.90 1.15 -0.87
C THR A 45 0.49 1.74 -0.84
N ARG A 46 -0.01 2.17 0.31
CA ARG A 46 -1.32 2.83 0.42
C ARG A 46 -1.36 4.13 -0.39
N ALA A 47 -0.31 4.96 -0.31
CA ALA A 47 -0.22 6.19 -1.10
C ALA A 47 -0.17 5.89 -2.62
N LEU A 48 0.59 4.87 -3.02
CA LEU A 48 0.64 4.41 -4.41
C LEU A 48 -0.71 3.93 -4.93
N LEU A 49 -1.46 3.16 -4.13
CA LEU A 49 -2.80 2.69 -4.49
C LEU A 49 -3.79 3.84 -4.67
N LEU A 50 -3.74 4.84 -3.78
CA LEU A 50 -4.60 6.03 -3.89
C LEU A 50 -4.26 6.87 -5.13
N GLU A 51 -2.98 7.01 -5.45
CA GLU A 51 -2.54 7.73 -6.66
C GLU A 51 -2.84 6.97 -7.95
N ALA A 52 -2.87 5.63 -7.91
CA ALA A 52 -3.39 4.80 -9.01
C ALA A 52 -4.91 4.89 -9.17
N GLY A 53 -5.62 5.67 -8.34
CA GLY A 53 -7.08 5.81 -8.37
C GLY A 53 -7.83 4.59 -7.83
N VAL A 54 -7.16 3.67 -7.14
CA VAL A 54 -7.80 2.46 -6.61
C VAL A 54 -8.68 2.84 -5.43
N THR A 55 -9.97 2.48 -5.52
CA THR A 55 -10.86 2.55 -4.38
C THR A 55 -10.46 1.47 -3.37
N LEU A 56 -9.83 1.89 -2.28
CA LEU A 56 -9.50 0.98 -1.21
C LEU A 56 -10.79 0.42 -0.63
N ARG A 57 -10.95 -0.91 -0.71
CA ARG A 57 -11.95 -1.66 0.01
C ARG A 57 -11.95 -1.18 1.46
N ALA A 58 -13.14 -0.87 1.98
CA ALA A 58 -13.30 -0.60 3.40
C ALA A 58 -12.59 -1.74 4.15
N ARG A 59 -11.61 -1.39 5.01
CA ARG A 59 -10.96 -2.40 5.84
C ARG A 59 -12.07 -3.13 6.56
N GLY A 60 -12.28 -4.41 6.26
CA GLY A 60 -13.22 -5.25 6.99
C GLY A 60 -12.85 -5.18 8.46
N GLY A 61 -13.67 -4.44 9.22
CA GLY A 61 -13.54 -4.23 10.66
C GLY A 61 -12.23 -3.61 11.11
N HIS A 62 -12.25 -2.31 11.40
CA HIS A 62 -11.52 -1.88 12.59
C HIS A 62 -12.12 -2.69 13.76
N ARG A 63 -11.36 -3.59 14.39
CA ARG A 63 -11.71 -4.03 15.75
C ARG A 63 -11.57 -2.78 16.63
N SER A 64 -12.63 -2.02 16.78
CA SER A 64 -12.75 -1.01 17.82
C SER A 64 -12.89 -1.74 19.16
N LYS A 65 -11.80 -1.69 19.93
CA LYS A 65 -11.64 -1.78 21.39
C LYS A 65 -12.23 -3.02 22.12
N ALA A 66 -11.34 -3.87 22.65
CA ALA A 66 -11.57 -4.49 23.95
C ALA A 66 -10.47 -3.98 24.89
N ALA A 67 -10.77 -2.89 25.58
CA ALA A 67 -10.16 -2.61 26.87
C ALA A 67 -10.95 -3.45 27.87
N ALA A 68 -10.25 -4.28 28.62
CA ALA A 68 -10.69 -4.92 29.85
C ALA A 68 -9.51 -4.82 30.83
#